data_AF-A0A7L9UA44-F1
#
_entry.id   AF-A0A7L9UA44-F1
#
_cell.length_a   1.000
_cell.length_b   1.000
_cell.length_c   1.000
_cell.angle_alpha   90.00
_cell.angle_beta   90.00
_cell.angle_gamma   90.00
#
_symmetry.space_group_name_H-M   'P 1'
#
loop_
_entity.id
_entity.type
_entity.pdbx_description
1 polymer ?
#
loop_
_entity_poly.entity_id
_entity_poly.type
_entity_poly.pdbx_seq_one_letter_code
_entity_poly.pdbx_strand_id
1 'polypeptide(L)'
;MTASPTWRLVSGQRLRYRCWDGECVLYNDLSGDTHLLDEFALALLAQLQAAPQAVVQLAAAFGLDPDADAHDGAAMLHDVLDDLAALHLVEPLAC
;
A
#
# COMPACT_ATOMS: atom_id res chain seq x y z
N MET A 1 -1.52 -23.77 -5.93
CA MET A 1 -2.22 -22.51 -5.59
C MET A 1 -1.33 -21.79 -4.59
N THR A 2 -0.41 -20.95 -5.06
CA THR A 2 0.38 -20.10 -4.17
C THR A 2 -0.58 -19.08 -3.55
N ALA A 3 -0.70 -19.05 -2.23
CA ALA A 3 -1.51 -18.06 -1.55
C ALA A 3 -0.98 -16.66 -1.89
N SER A 4 -1.88 -15.71 -2.18
CA SER A 4 -1.50 -14.31 -2.38
C SER A 4 -0.89 -13.76 -1.08
N PRO A 5 0.21 -13.00 -1.14
CA PRO A 5 0.84 -12.47 0.06
C PRO A 5 -0.10 -11.50 0.78
N THR A 6 -0.09 -11.58 2.12
CA THR A 6 -0.78 -10.62 3.00
C THR A 6 0.17 -9.48 3.31
N TRP A 7 -0.30 -8.25 3.13
CA TRP A 7 0.47 -7.03 3.38
C TRP A 7 0.00 -6.36 4.67
N ARG A 8 0.91 -5.63 5.31
CA ARG A 8 0.61 -4.78 6.47
C ARG A 8 1.47 -3.52 6.45
N LEU A 9 1.08 -2.49 7.21
CA LEU A 9 2.00 -1.43 7.58
C LEU A 9 3.18 -1.99 8.38
N VAL A 10 4.35 -1.39 8.23
CA VAL A 10 5.50 -1.74 9.08
C VAL A 10 5.15 -1.51 10.55
N SER A 11 5.48 -2.50 11.38
CA SER A 11 5.06 -2.50 12.78
C SER A 11 5.63 -1.29 13.54
N GLY A 12 4.74 -0.58 14.26
CA GLY A 12 5.11 0.60 15.04
C GLY A 12 5.09 1.92 14.27
N GLN A 13 4.90 1.89 12.95
CA GLN A 13 4.74 3.08 12.13
C GLN A 13 3.44 3.81 12.43
N ARG A 14 3.47 5.14 12.42
CA ARG A 14 2.26 5.98 12.43
C ARG A 14 2.17 6.78 11.14
N LEU A 15 1.05 6.72 10.45
CA LEU A 15 0.83 7.54 9.26
C LEU A 15 0.62 9.00 9.66
N ARG A 16 1.67 9.82 9.49
CA ARG A 16 1.62 11.27 9.64
C ARG A 16 1.78 11.88 8.27
N TYR A 17 0.70 12.42 7.73
CA TYR A 17 0.71 13.00 6.39
C TYR A 17 -0.10 14.29 6.35
N ARG A 18 0.13 15.06 5.30
CA ARG A 18 -0.69 16.23 4.96
C ARG A 18 -0.78 16.35 3.45
N CYS A 19 -1.97 16.66 2.95
CA CYS A 19 -2.25 16.68 1.53
C CYS A 19 -2.65 18.07 1.02
N TRP A 20 -2.33 18.33 -0.24
CA TRP A 20 -2.63 19.54 -1.01
C TRP A 20 -2.74 19.17 -2.49
N ASP A 21 -3.80 19.63 -3.15
CA ASP A 21 -4.01 19.49 -4.60
C ASP A 21 -3.78 18.06 -5.15
N GLY A 22 -4.21 17.03 -4.42
CA GLY A 22 -4.09 15.62 -4.84
C GLY A 22 -2.72 14.98 -4.56
N GLU A 23 -1.79 15.72 -3.97
CA GLU A 23 -0.51 15.20 -3.51
C GLU A 23 -0.47 15.17 -1.98
N CYS A 24 0.13 14.12 -1.43
CA CYS A 24 0.23 13.89 -0.01
C CYS A 24 1.69 13.73 0.40
N VAL A 25 2.13 14.55 1.33
CA VAL A 25 3.45 14.43 1.94
C VAL A 25 3.31 13.60 3.20
N LEU A 26 3.99 12.46 3.26
CA LEU A 26 4.01 11.54 4.40
C LEU A 26 5.38 11.54 5.08
N TYR A 27 5.39 11.71 6.40
CA TYR A 27 6.57 11.54 7.23
C TYR A 27 6.65 10.08 7.72
N ASN A 28 7.72 9.38 7.36
CA ASN A 28 8.01 8.05 7.88
C ASN A 28 8.68 8.19 9.26
N ASP A 29 7.97 7.87 10.33
CA ASP A 29 8.49 8.02 11.68
C ASP A 29 9.49 6.94 12.10
N LEU A 30 9.72 5.92 11.27
CA LEU A 30 10.72 4.89 11.47
C LEU A 30 12.07 5.25 10.84
N SER A 31 12.08 5.81 9.62
CA SER A 31 13.32 6.23 8.94
C SER A 31 13.69 7.69 9.17
N GLY A 32 12.70 8.55 9.46
CA GLY A 32 12.86 10.00 9.50
C GLY A 32 12.70 10.67 8.13
N ASP A 33 12.42 9.90 7.08
CA ASP A 33 12.24 10.42 5.72
C ASP A 33 10.86 11.04 5.50
N THR A 34 10.78 11.82 4.43
CA THR A 34 9.52 12.38 3.94
C THR A 34 9.30 11.95 2.50
N HIS A 35 8.14 11.37 2.22
CA HIS A 35 7.78 10.84 0.91
C HIS A 35 6.62 11.63 0.31
N LEU A 36 6.67 11.86 -0.99
CA LEU A 36 5.55 12.36 -1.76
C LEU A 36 4.77 11.15 -2.27
N LEU A 37 3.47 11.11 -1.97
CA LEU A 37 2.54 10.06 -2.33
C LEU A 37 1.35 10.67 -3.07
N ASP A 38 0.77 9.91 -3.99
CA ASP A 38 -0.52 10.25 -4.57
C ASP A 38 -1.68 9.78 -3.65
N GLU A 39 -2.91 10.12 -4.05
CA GLU A 39 -4.11 9.75 -3.31
C GLU A 39 -4.33 8.23 -3.25
N PHE A 40 -3.91 7.49 -4.28
CA PHE A 40 -4.09 6.04 -4.34
C PHE A 40 -3.19 5.32 -3.34
N ALA A 41 -1.89 5.64 -3.33
CA ALA A 41 -0.92 5.12 -2.38
C ALA A 41 -1.32 5.45 -0.94
N LEU A 42 -1.79 6.68 -0.69
CA LEU A 42 -2.26 7.05 0.65
C LEU A 42 -3.51 6.25 1.07
N ALA A 43 -4.48 6.08 0.17
CA ALA A 43 -5.67 5.28 0.43
C ALA A 43 -5.32 3.81 0.72
N LEU A 44 -4.32 3.27 0.03
CA LEU A 44 -3.80 1.93 0.26
C LEU A 44 -3.18 1.79 1.66
N LEU A 45 -2.37 2.76 2.09
CA LEU A 45 -1.82 2.79 3.45
C LEU A 45 -2.94 2.90 4.51
N ALA A 46 -3.98 3.69 4.25
CA ALA A 46 -5.14 3.80 5.15
C ALA A 46 -5.91 2.48 5.29
N GLN A 47 -6.09 1.73 4.20
CA GLN A 47 -6.67 0.38 4.24
C GLN A 47 -5.85 -0.58 5.11
N LEU A 48 -4.52 -0.58 4.92
CA LEU A 48 -3.60 -1.44 5.68
C LEU A 48 -3.44 -1.01 7.14
N GLN A 49 -3.72 0.25 7.48
CA GLN A 49 -3.75 0.72 8.86
C GLN A 49 -4.87 0.06 9.67
N ALA A 50 -6.00 -0.27 9.03
CA ALA A 50 -7.13 -0.91 9.71
C ALA A 50 -6.83 -2.36 10.08
N ALA A 51 -6.23 -3.12 9.14
CA ALA A 51 -5.80 -4.49 9.35
C ALA A 51 -4.84 -4.94 8.22
N PRO A 52 -3.99 -5.95 8.45
CA PRO A 52 -3.31 -6.65 7.37
C PRO A 52 -4.30 -7.25 6.37
N GLN A 53 -4.01 -7.14 5.06
CA GLN A 53 -4.91 -7.60 4.00
C GLN A 53 -4.13 -8.30 2.88
N ALA A 54 -4.71 -9.34 2.30
CA ALA A 54 -4.19 -10.01 1.11
C ALA A 54 -4.40 -9.12 -0.13
N VAL A 55 -3.55 -9.30 -1.15
CA VAL A 55 -3.66 -8.55 -2.42
C VAL A 55 -5.07 -8.61 -3.02
N VAL A 56 -5.72 -9.79 -3.00
CA VAL A 56 -7.10 -9.96 -3.50
C VAL A 56 -8.12 -9.11 -2.74
N GLN A 57 -7.93 -8.92 -1.44
CA GLN A 57 -8.81 -8.10 -0.60
C GLN A 57 -8.60 -6.61 -0.88
N LEU A 58 -7.34 -6.21 -1.08
CA LEU A 58 -6.98 -4.85 -1.47
C LEU A 58 -7.56 -4.52 -2.84
N ALA A 59 -7.36 -5.38 -3.86
CA ALA A 59 -7.91 -5.21 -5.19
C ALA A 59 -9.44 -5.01 -5.14
N ALA A 60 -10.15 -5.88 -4.41
CA ALA A 60 -11.60 -5.76 -4.23
C ALA A 60 -12.01 -4.43 -3.55
N ALA A 61 -11.24 -3.95 -2.57
CA ALA A 61 -11.52 -2.68 -1.89
C ALA A 61 -11.42 -1.46 -2.82
N PHE A 62 -10.59 -1.54 -3.87
CA PHE A 62 -10.43 -0.49 -4.87
C PHE A 62 -11.22 -0.76 -6.17
N GLY A 63 -12.06 -1.80 -6.20
CA GLY A 63 -12.82 -2.17 -7.39
C GLY A 63 -11.96 -2.66 -8.55
N LEU A 64 -10.74 -3.12 -8.26
CA LEU A 64 -9.81 -3.69 -9.23
C LEU A 64 -10.12 -5.19 -9.37
N ASP A 65 -10.17 -5.66 -10.60
CA ASP A 65 -10.34 -7.08 -10.88
C ASP A 65 -8.99 -7.79 -10.63
N PRO A 66 -8.89 -8.71 -9.64
CA PRO A 66 -7.65 -9.43 -9.35
C PRO A 66 -7.32 -10.48 -10.42
N ASP A 67 -8.30 -10.89 -11.23
CA ASP A 67 -8.17 -11.87 -12.31
C ASP A 67 -8.06 -11.21 -13.69
N ALA A 68 -8.15 -9.87 -13.77
CA ALA A 68 -7.89 -9.15 -15.01
C ALA A 68 -6.44 -9.37 -15.47
N ASP A 69 -6.26 -9.46 -16.78
CA ASP A 69 -4.94 -9.57 -17.39
C ASP A 69 -4.01 -8.46 -16.89
N ALA A 70 -2.71 -8.76 -16.85
CA ALA A 70 -1.65 -7.95 -16.23
C ALA A 70 -1.49 -6.49 -16.75
N HIS A 71 -2.36 -6.02 -17.66
CA HIS A 71 -2.34 -4.68 -18.24
C HIS A 71 -3.29 -3.67 -17.58
N ASP A 72 -4.04 -4.03 -16.52
CA ASP A 72 -5.11 -3.15 -16.01
C ASP A 72 -4.88 -2.68 -14.54
N GLY A 73 -5.54 -3.28 -13.56
CA GLY A 73 -5.51 -2.80 -12.16
C GLY A 73 -4.59 -3.57 -11.23
N ALA A 74 -4.50 -4.90 -11.39
CA ALA A 74 -3.78 -5.76 -10.45
C ALA A 74 -2.26 -5.58 -10.51
N ALA A 75 -1.69 -5.40 -11.70
CA ALA A 75 -0.25 -5.14 -11.86
C ALA A 75 0.14 -3.79 -11.25
N MET A 76 -0.66 -2.73 -11.50
CA MET A 76 -0.47 -1.42 -10.88
C MET A 76 -0.51 -1.50 -9.35
N LEU A 77 -1.45 -2.24 -8.78
CA LEU A 77 -1.53 -2.45 -7.32
C LEU A 77 -0.28 -3.15 -6.78
N HIS A 78 0.23 -4.15 -7.49
CA HIS A 78 1.48 -4.83 -7.14
C HIS A 78 2.67 -3.88 -7.17
N ASP A 79 2.83 -3.10 -8.24
CA ASP A 79 3.91 -2.12 -8.38
C ASP A 79 3.87 -1.08 -7.24
N VAL A 80 2.69 -0.56 -6.91
CA VAL A 80 2.53 0.39 -5.79
C VAL A 80 2.86 -0.25 -4.45
N LEU A 81 2.49 -1.51 -4.21
CA LEU A 81 2.86 -2.22 -2.97
C LEU A 81 4.38 -2.41 -2.86
N ASP A 82 5.03 -2.77 -3.96
CA ASP A 82 6.49 -2.96 -4.01
C ASP A 82 7.23 -1.62 -3.81
N ASP A 83 6.75 -0.53 -4.41
CA ASP A 83 7.29 0.82 -4.19
C ASP A 83 7.14 1.24 -2.72
N LEU A 84 5.96 1.05 -2.13
CA LEU A 84 5.73 1.36 -0.70
C LEU A 84 6.61 0.48 0.22
N ALA A 85 6.88 -0.76 -0.18
CA ALA A 85 7.77 -1.66 0.56
C ALA A 85 9.22 -1.19 0.50
N ALA A 86 9.69 -0.73 -0.67
CA ALA A 86 11.01 -0.13 -0.83
C ALA A 86 11.20 1.14 0.03
N LEU A 87 10.11 1.88 0.29
CA LEU A 87 10.09 3.03 1.19
C LEU A 87 9.95 2.67 2.68
N HIS A 88 9.93 1.38 3.03
CA HIS A 88 9.71 0.89 4.40
C HIS A 88 8.40 1.38 5.01
N LEU A 89 7.33 1.48 4.20
CA LEU A 89 5.98 1.87 4.64
C LEU A 89 5.06 0.66 4.83
N VAL A 90 5.29 -0.40 4.05
CA VAL A 90 4.57 -1.67 4.16
C VAL A 90 5.54 -2.84 4.12
N GLU A 91 5.09 -4.00 4.57
CA GLU A 91 5.85 -5.25 4.47
C GLU A 91 4.92 -6.44 4.23
N PRO A 92 5.38 -7.48 3.50
CA PRO A 92 4.65 -8.73 3.41
C PRO A 92 4.75 -9.47 4.75
N LEU A 93 3.63 -10.03 5.21
CA LEU A 93 3.62 -11.00 6.28
C LEU A 93 4.17 -12.32 5.75
N ALA A 94 5.31 -12.74 6.29
CA ALA A 94 5.77 -14.11 6.12
C ALA A 94 4.74 -15.06 6.74
N CYS A 95 4.27 -16.01 5.92
CA CYS A 95 3.42 -17.12 6.37
C CYS A 95 4.15 -18.02 7.37
#